data_AF-A0A3P1WIR5-F1
#
_entry.id   AF-A0A3P1WIR5-F1
#
_cell.length_a   1.000
_cell.length_b   1.000
_cell.length_c   1.000
_cell.angle_alpha   90.00
_cell.angle_beta   90.00
_cell.angle_gamma   90.00
#
_symmetry.space_group_name_H-M   'P 1'
#
loop_
_entity.id
_entity.type
_entity.pdbx_description
1 polymer ?
#
loop_
_entity_poly.entity_id
_entity_poly.type
_entity_poly.pdbx_seq_one_letter_code
_entity_poly.pdbx_strand_id
1 'polypeptide(L)'
;MPAPLPPAQDLSHAATLFRLLSDPTRLGILHLTSDGELSVSALAEAIGRPGTAISQHLAKLKAQGLVQARRSGTTIYYSQPNEHIALLVSSALQLAEHALYPEPPHHRDQ
;
A
#
# COMPACT_ATOMS: atom_id res chain seq x y z
N MET A 1 -34.52 -1.79 0.20
CA MET A 1 -33.95 -1.69 -1.16
C MET A 1 -32.44 -1.70 -1.02
N PRO A 2 -31.69 -2.54 -1.77
CA PRO A 2 -30.23 -2.50 -1.73
C PRO A 2 -29.72 -1.15 -2.23
N ALA A 3 -28.51 -0.77 -1.82
CA ALA A 3 -27.83 0.40 -2.37
C ALA A 3 -27.67 0.22 -3.90
N PRO A 4 -27.73 1.32 -4.69
CA PRO A 4 -27.49 1.24 -6.13
C PRO A 4 -26.06 0.76 -6.41
N LEU A 5 -25.89 0.01 -7.50
CA LEU A 5 -24.57 -0.44 -7.94
C LEU A 5 -23.69 0.77 -8.32
N PRO A 6 -22.40 0.80 -7.93
CA PRO A 6 -21.47 1.84 -8.39
C PRO A 6 -21.32 1.85 -9.92
N PRO A 7 -20.90 2.98 -10.52
CA PRO A 7 -20.58 3.06 -11.94
C PRO A 7 -19.59 1.99 -12.39
N ALA A 8 -19.80 1.40 -13.58
CA ALA A 8 -18.94 0.33 -14.10
C ALA A 8 -17.47 0.74 -14.26
N GLN A 9 -17.22 2.02 -14.57
CA GLN A 9 -15.86 2.57 -14.68
C GLN A 9 -15.11 2.54 -13.34
N ASP A 10 -15.81 2.83 -12.23
CA ASP A 10 -15.23 2.86 -10.88
C ASP A 10 -14.86 1.45 -10.44
N LEU A 11 -15.75 0.48 -10.71
CA LEU A 11 -15.50 -0.94 -10.46
C LEU A 11 -14.28 -1.47 -11.25
N SER A 12 -14.19 -1.11 -12.53
CA SER A 12 -13.05 -1.51 -13.40
C SER A 12 -11.73 -0.90 -12.93
N HIS A 13 -11.75 0.37 -12.52
CA HIS A 13 -10.58 1.05 -11.99
C HIS A 13 -10.13 0.43 -10.66
N ALA A 14 -11.06 0.20 -9.74
CA ALA A 14 -10.78 -0.47 -8.47
C ALA A 14 -10.21 -1.89 -8.67
N ALA A 15 -10.75 -2.68 -9.60
CA ALA A 15 -10.23 -4.01 -9.91
C ALA A 15 -8.79 -3.96 -10.47
N THR A 16 -8.46 -2.94 -11.26
CA THR A 16 -7.10 -2.72 -11.76
C THR A 16 -6.15 -2.37 -10.63
N LEU A 17 -6.58 -1.49 -9.71
CA LEU A 17 -5.81 -1.17 -8.51
C LEU A 17 -5.59 -2.42 -7.64
N PHE A 18 -6.61 -3.24 -7.39
CA PHE A 18 -6.46 -4.48 -6.63
C PHE A 18 -5.48 -5.47 -7.29
N ARG A 19 -5.50 -5.59 -8.62
CA ARG A 19 -4.51 -6.40 -9.34
C ARG A 19 -3.10 -5.85 -9.16
N LEU A 20 -2.93 -4.53 -9.10
CA LEU A 20 -1.64 -3.97 -8.75
C LEU A 20 -1.29 -4.31 -7.29
N LEU A 21 -2.22 -4.20 -6.36
CA LEU A 21 -1.98 -4.44 -4.92
C LEU A 21 -1.80 -5.92 -4.55
N SER A 22 -2.06 -6.87 -5.45
CA SER A 22 -1.95 -8.32 -5.18
C SER A 22 -0.50 -8.85 -5.07
N ASP A 23 0.43 -8.04 -4.56
CA ASP A 23 1.84 -8.39 -4.34
C ASP A 23 2.24 -7.97 -2.92
N PRO A 24 2.81 -8.90 -2.13
CA PRO A 24 3.10 -8.65 -0.72
C PRO A 24 4.15 -7.55 -0.53
N THR A 25 5.10 -7.36 -1.46
CA THR A 25 6.06 -6.26 -1.37
C THR A 25 5.40 -4.92 -1.60
N ARG A 26 4.43 -4.83 -2.52
CA ARG A 26 3.69 -3.58 -2.73
C ARG A 26 2.79 -3.23 -1.55
N LEU A 27 2.13 -4.22 -0.95
CA LEU A 27 1.39 -4.00 0.31
C LEU A 27 2.33 -3.56 1.44
N GLY A 28 3.50 -4.19 1.58
CA GLY A 28 4.49 -3.79 2.57
C GLY A 28 5.02 -2.36 2.37
N ILE A 29 5.32 -1.97 1.12
CA ILE A 29 5.72 -0.59 0.80
C ILE A 29 4.64 0.41 1.24
N LEU A 30 3.38 0.15 0.87
CA LEU A 30 2.29 1.07 1.18
C LEU A 30 1.99 1.10 2.68
N HIS A 31 2.06 -0.03 3.37
CA HIS A 31 1.94 -0.08 4.82
C HIS A 31 3.01 0.79 5.49
N LEU A 32 4.28 0.66 5.09
CA LEU A 32 5.38 1.42 5.69
C LEU A 32 5.32 2.92 5.39
N THR A 33 4.68 3.34 4.30
CA THR A 33 4.53 4.76 3.94
C THR A 33 3.22 5.37 4.43
N SER A 34 2.44 4.69 5.29
CA SER A 34 1.20 5.24 5.84
C SER A 34 1.42 6.43 6.77
N ASP A 35 2.51 6.38 7.55
CA ASP A 35 2.75 7.31 8.66
C ASP A 35 3.81 8.37 8.33
N GLY A 36 4.32 8.37 7.10
CA GLY A 36 5.35 9.30 6.68
C GLY A 36 6.01 8.95 5.37
N GLU A 37 7.06 9.70 5.06
CA GLU A 37 7.85 9.51 3.86
C GLU A 37 9.08 8.64 4.12
N LEU A 38 9.36 7.69 3.23
CA LEU A 38 10.51 6.78 3.34
C LEU A 38 11.36 6.78 2.07
N SER A 39 12.67 6.64 2.24
CA SER A 39 13.58 6.47 1.11
C SER A 39 13.54 5.04 0.57
N VAL A 40 14.07 4.84 -0.64
CA VAL A 40 14.24 3.49 -1.22
C VAL A 40 15.10 2.59 -0.32
N SER A 41 16.16 3.15 0.29
CA SER A 41 17.05 2.38 1.17
C SER A 41 16.35 1.94 2.45
N ALA A 42 15.56 2.82 3.08
CA ALA A 42 14.79 2.48 4.28
C ALA A 42 13.73 1.39 3.98
N LEU A 43 13.04 1.50 2.83
CA LEU A 43 12.08 0.49 2.39
C LEU A 43 12.75 -0.86 2.08
N ALA A 44 13.92 -0.83 1.44
CA ALA A 44 14.70 -2.03 1.13
C ALA A 44 15.17 -2.77 2.38
N GLU A 45 15.65 -2.02 3.37
CA GLU A 45 16.04 -2.54 4.67
C GLU A 45 14.86 -3.17 5.41
N ALA A 46 13.76 -2.42 5.58
CA ALA A 46 12.58 -2.88 6.31
C ALA A 46 11.90 -4.11 5.68
N ILE A 47 11.87 -4.18 4.34
CA ILE A 47 11.23 -5.29 3.61
C ILE A 47 12.20 -6.48 3.39
N GLY A 48 13.52 -6.27 3.58
CA GLY A 48 14.52 -7.30 3.34
C GLY A 48 14.68 -7.65 1.86
N ARG A 49 14.55 -6.67 0.95
CA ARG A 49 14.70 -6.87 -0.50
C ARG A 49 15.70 -5.89 -1.10
N PRO A 50 16.40 -6.26 -2.19
CA PRO A 50 17.34 -5.36 -2.85
C PRO A 50 16.69 -4.03 -3.28
N GLY A 51 17.42 -2.92 -3.15
CA GLY A 51 16.92 -1.60 -3.51
C GLY A 51 16.43 -1.49 -4.97
N THR A 52 17.06 -2.21 -5.90
CA THR A 52 16.61 -2.29 -7.30
C THR A 52 15.21 -2.88 -7.43
N ALA A 53 14.88 -3.91 -6.64
CA ALA A 53 13.54 -4.51 -6.62
C ALA A 53 12.52 -3.54 -6.02
N ILE A 54 12.86 -2.85 -4.93
CA ILE A 54 12.00 -1.82 -4.32
C ILE A 54 11.75 -0.67 -5.28
N SER A 55 12.78 -0.17 -5.98
CA SER A 55 12.61 0.88 -6.99
C SER A 55 11.66 0.47 -8.12
N GLN A 56 11.71 -0.78 -8.58
CA GLN A 56 10.78 -1.28 -9.61
C GLN A 56 9.33 -1.30 -9.11
N HIS A 57 9.09 -1.71 -7.86
CA HIS A 57 7.76 -1.66 -7.27
C HIS A 57 7.27 -0.22 -7.08
N LEU A 58 8.11 0.67 -6.57
CA LEU A 58 7.80 2.09 -6.42
C LEU A 58 7.50 2.76 -7.76
N ALA A 59 8.19 2.39 -8.84
CA ALA A 59 7.90 2.90 -10.17
C ALA A 59 6.48 2.52 -10.62
N LYS A 60 6.06 1.26 -10.41
CA LYS A 60 4.70 0.81 -10.72
C LYS A 60 3.64 1.49 -9.86
N LEU A 61 3.89 1.59 -8.55
CA LEU A 61 2.99 2.27 -7.61
C LEU A 61 2.83 3.76 -7.97
N LYS A 62 3.94 4.44 -8.28
CA LYS A 62 3.93 5.85 -8.69
C LYS A 62 3.19 6.05 -10.01
N ALA A 63 3.37 5.14 -10.98
CA ALA A 63 2.68 5.21 -12.26
C ALA A 63 1.16 5.08 -12.14
N GLN A 64 0.64 4.45 -11.08
CA GLN A 64 -0.79 4.38 -10.77
C GLN A 64 -1.22 5.38 -9.69
N GLY A 65 -0.36 6.33 -9.30
CA GLY A 65 -0.70 7.36 -8.32
C GLY A 65 -0.93 6.83 -6.90
N LEU A 66 -0.39 5.66 -6.54
CA LEU A 66 -0.49 5.11 -5.18
C LEU A 66 0.61 5.63 -4.24
N VAL A 67 1.68 6.18 -4.80
CA VAL A 67 2.73 6.88 -4.07
C VAL A 67 3.15 8.12 -4.83
N GLN A 68 3.60 9.12 -4.10
CA GLN A 68 4.25 10.31 -4.63
C GLN A 68 5.71 10.32 -4.20
N ALA A 69 6.53 11.12 -4.89
CA ALA A 69 7.97 11.19 -4.65
C ALA A 69 8.40 12.64 -4.45
N ARG A 70 9.19 12.88 -3.40
CA ARG A 70 9.79 14.18 -3.07
C ARG A 70 11.31 14.02 -3.02
N ARG A 71 12.04 14.95 -3.63
CA ARG A 71 13.51 14.96 -3.57
C ARG A 71 13.97 15.87 -2.43
N SER A 72 14.91 15.39 -1.63
CA SER A 72 15.64 16.20 -0.64
C SER A 72 17.13 15.89 -0.74
N GLY A 73 17.89 16.86 -1.24
CA GLY A 73 19.29 16.68 -1.60
C GLY A 73 19.46 15.58 -2.67
N THR A 74 20.23 14.55 -2.34
CA THR A 74 20.49 13.38 -3.20
C THR A 74 19.48 12.25 -2.99
N THR A 75 18.59 12.36 -2.00
CA THR A 75 17.66 11.29 -1.62
C THR A 75 16.26 11.56 -2.16
N ILE A 76 15.58 10.51 -2.61
CA ILE A 76 14.16 10.54 -2.97
C ILE A 76 13.38 9.83 -1.87
N TYR A 77 12.37 10.53 -1.35
CA TYR A 77 11.43 10.03 -0.35
C TYR A 77 10.07 9.79 -1.00
N TYR A 78 9.39 8.73 -0.55
CA TYR A 78 8.10 8.30 -1.05
C TYR A 78 7.06 8.33 0.06
N SER A 79 5.89 8.88 -0.24
CA SER A 79 4.73 8.92 0.67
C SER A 79 3.47 8.54 -0.09
N GLN A 80 2.37 8.30 0.63
CA GLN A 80 1.05 8.20 0.01
C GLN A 80 0.50 9.60 -0.34
N PRO A 81 -0.30 9.75 -1.41
CA PRO A 81 -0.93 11.02 -1.79
C PRO A 81 -2.22 11.34 -1.03
N ASN A 82 -2.89 10.35 -0.43
CA ASN A 82 -4.09 10.53 0.37
C ASN A 82 -4.28 9.38 1.38
N GLU A 83 -5.19 9.59 2.32
CA GLU A 83 -5.53 8.70 3.43
C GLU A 83 -6.26 7.42 3.00
N HIS A 84 -6.93 7.41 1.84
CA HIS A 84 -7.70 6.24 1.40
C HIS A 84 -6.81 5.02 1.15
N ILE A 85 -5.55 5.23 0.76
CA ILE A 85 -4.60 4.14 0.51
C ILE A 85 -4.20 3.45 1.82
N ALA A 86 -3.91 4.23 2.87
CA ALA A 86 -3.63 3.70 4.21
C ALA A 86 -4.83 2.92 4.77
N LEU A 87 -6.05 3.47 4.62
CA LEU A 87 -7.28 2.79 5.04
C LEU A 87 -7.51 1.47 4.30
N LEU A 88 -7.26 1.45 2.98
CA LEU A 88 -7.40 0.24 2.17
C LEU A 88 -6.41 -0.84 2.59
N VAL A 89 -5.14 -0.48 2.78
CA VAL A 89 -4.09 -1.44 3.17
C VAL A 89 -4.33 -1.96 4.58
N SER A 90 -4.63 -1.10 5.54
CA SER A 90 -4.94 -1.51 6.92
C SER A 90 -6.16 -2.44 6.97
N SER A 91 -7.25 -2.10 6.28
CA SER A 91 -8.44 -2.95 6.21
C SER A 91 -8.13 -4.32 5.60
N ALA A 92 -7.31 -4.37 4.55
CA ALA A 92 -6.91 -5.63 3.92
C ALA A 92 -6.07 -6.51 4.85
N LEU A 93 -5.15 -5.91 5.62
CA LEU A 93 -4.33 -6.64 6.59
C LEU A 93 -5.17 -7.15 7.76
N GLN A 94 -6.08 -6.34 8.30
CA GLN A 94 -7.02 -6.76 9.36
C GLN A 94 -7.94 -7.89 8.89
N LEU A 95 -8.44 -7.83 7.66
CA LEU A 95 -9.22 -8.91 7.08
C LEU A 95 -8.40 -10.20 6.96
N ALA A 96 -7.13 -10.11 6.55
CA ALA A 96 -6.23 -11.25 6.52
C ALA A 96 -5.98 -11.81 7.94
N GLU A 97 -5.84 -10.95 8.93
CA GLU A 97 -5.70 -11.37 10.33
C GLU A 97 -6.90 -12.17 10.84
N HIS A 98 -8.12 -11.72 10.56
CA HIS A 98 -9.34 -12.48 10.88
C HIS A 98 -9.40 -13.86 10.22
N ALA A 99 -8.83 -13.99 9.02
CA ALA A 99 -8.79 -15.26 8.31
C ALA A 99 -7.68 -16.20 8.82
N LEU A 100 -6.58 -15.65 9.33
CA LEU A 100 -5.36 -16.39 9.68
C LEU A 100 -5.22 -16.68 11.18
N TYR A 101 -5.83 -15.87 12.05
CA TYR A 101 -5.68 -15.98 13.49
C TYR A 101 -7.03 -16.16 14.19
N PRO A 102 -7.16 -17.11 15.14
CA PRO A 102 -8.37 -17.26 15.95
C PRO A 102 -8.72 -16.00 16.76
N GLU A 103 -7.67 -15.30 17.22
CA GLU A 103 -7.75 -13.99 17.84
C GLU A 103 -6.86 -13.04 17.02
N PRO A 104 -7.44 -12.13 16.22
CA PRO A 104 -6.70 -11.20 15.37
C PRO A 104 -5.74 -10.32 16.19
N PRO A 105 -4.49 -10.11 15.76
CA PRO A 105 -3.55 -9.19 16.41
C PRO A 105 -4.15 -7.81 16.73
N HIS A 106 -4.86 -7.18 15.80
CA HIS A 106 -5.47 -5.85 16.04
C HIS A 106 -6.60 -5.81 17.09
N HIS A 107 -7.07 -6.96 17.60
CA HIS A 107 -7.97 -7.03 18.75
C HIS A 107 -7.25 -7.14 20.09
N ARG A 108 -5.96 -7.51 20.10
CA ARG A 108 -5.18 -7.70 21.33
C ARG A 108 -4.73 -6.39 21.96
N ASP A 109 -4.67 -5.33 21.14
CA ASP A 109 -4.20 -3.99 21.50
C ASP A 109 -5.35 -2.99 21.76
N GLN A 110 -6.60 -3.47 21.87
CA GLN A 110 -7.81 -2.68 22.19
C GLN A 110 -8.29 -2.89 23.63
#